data_AF-A0A914P3C1-F1
#
_entry.id   AF-A0A914P3C1-F1
#
_cell.length_a   1.000
_cell.length_b   1.000
_cell.length_c   1.000
_cell.angle_alpha   90.00
_cell.angle_beta   90.00
_cell.angle_gamma   90.00
#
_symmetry.space_group_name_H-M   'P 1'
#
loop_
_entity.id
_entity.type
_entity.pdbx_description
1 polymer ?
#
loop_
_entity_poly.entity_id
_entity_poly.type
_entity_poly.pdbx_seq_one_letter_code
_entity_poly.pdbx_strand_id
1 'polypeptide(L)'
;MAFVTLLSAEPNPNQWLNMSVPDLEKEIEHIKDENLKITLPFGIGMHHAGLQPSERSTVERLFVEKKIQVLVATATLAWGINCPAHLVIVKGTEYFDGAQHKYVDFPVTDVLQMIGRAGRPQFDDSAVAVVYVQDVKKNFYKRFLYEPFPVESSLLPALPNHVNAEVSAGTVASKQQIIEYISGTYFYRRLFANPTYYGVENPTPEGMTKFLTQVVDDCIDELTTSSCINVEDAAGDISPTVYGRICSNYYLEHLTIRHFIEKLQSGLNVKELLKILADCPEYAVIPVRHNEESIQESLNRILPIPLPKSTEFDSPHVKVFLLYQAHFTQFNGLSADYITDLRSIIDACIRILQAMLDICITNGWLDSSISTVILLQQIIQGRWYWDHPLMALPALIDHSVDGIGPYLTIPQLQAQYDIDKKDRKLNHQEITKITKEITSCTILDEKEAKQIVEALCHWPILTIKSSTMQNGLKECPINLDNLNAQPIQLEPFKRYKLRLKIQMLGPNKVTFAPRFHKEKTASWIILIGNKETNKIHGFTKCSPIEGSRDLRINFTSPSMPGNYTLTVFILSDSYLGIDQEYAIRCKVQN
;
A
#
# COMPACT_ATOMS: atom_id res chain seq x y z
N MET A 1 -1.86 -12.93 31.25
CA MET A 1 -1.97 -12.69 32.71
C MET A 1 -2.51 -13.87 33.51
N ALA A 2 -3.57 -14.58 33.10
CA ALA A 2 -4.11 -15.71 33.88
C ALA A 2 -3.08 -16.82 34.24
N PHE A 3 -2.18 -17.19 33.32
CA PHE A 3 -1.09 -18.14 33.60
C PHE A 3 -0.13 -17.66 34.70
N VAL A 4 0.26 -16.39 34.63
CA VAL A 4 1.16 -15.77 35.62
C VAL A 4 0.52 -15.78 37.01
N THR A 5 -0.78 -15.45 37.09
CA THR A 5 -1.53 -15.49 38.35
C THR A 5 -1.60 -16.90 38.94
N LEU A 6 -1.83 -17.92 38.12
CA LEU A 6 -1.86 -19.32 38.57
C LEU A 6 -0.48 -19.79 39.03
N LEU A 7 0.58 -19.52 38.27
CA LEU A 7 1.96 -19.84 38.64
C LEU A 7 2.44 -19.12 39.90
N SER A 8 1.99 -17.88 40.12
CA SER A 8 2.34 -17.12 41.33
C SER A 8 1.77 -17.75 42.59
N ALA A 9 0.73 -18.59 42.46
CA ALA A 9 0.16 -19.36 43.57
C ALA A 9 0.85 -20.73 43.77
N GLU A 10 1.70 -21.16 42.83
CA GLU A 10 2.44 -22.41 42.92
C GLU A 10 3.72 -22.25 43.77
N PRO A 11 4.23 -23.33 44.40
CA PRO A 11 5.44 -23.27 45.24
C PRO A 11 6.70 -22.86 44.46
N ASN A 12 6.75 -23.17 43.16
CA ASN A 12 7.84 -22.79 42.26
C ASN A 12 7.29 -21.98 41.06
N PRO A 13 7.18 -20.65 41.17
CA PRO A 13 6.63 -19.82 40.10
C PRO A 13 7.52 -19.79 38.85
N ASN A 14 8.82 -20.05 38.98
CA ASN A 14 9.79 -19.98 37.89
C ASN A 14 10.11 -21.37 37.30
N GLN A 15 9.27 -22.37 37.53
CA GLN A 15 9.48 -23.76 37.12
C GLN A 15 9.72 -23.96 35.60
N TRP A 16 9.31 -23.01 34.77
CA TRP A 16 9.44 -23.06 33.31
C TRP A 16 10.62 -22.23 32.77
N LEU A 17 11.39 -21.60 33.67
CA LEU A 17 12.56 -20.80 33.33
C LEU A 17 13.84 -21.62 33.56
N ASN A 18 14.56 -21.92 32.47
CA ASN A 18 15.81 -22.69 32.47
C ASN A 18 17.03 -21.78 32.19
N MET A 19 17.03 -20.58 32.77
CA MET A 19 18.14 -19.64 32.66
C MET A 19 18.35 -18.86 33.95
N SER A 20 19.55 -18.27 34.10
CA SER A 20 19.86 -17.45 35.27
C SER A 20 19.13 -16.11 35.20
N VAL A 21 18.76 -15.55 36.35
CA VAL A 21 18.11 -14.23 36.44
C VAL A 21 18.98 -13.11 35.82
N PRO A 22 20.31 -13.05 36.04
CA PRO A 22 21.16 -12.02 35.42
C PRO A 22 21.21 -12.10 33.88
N ASP A 23 21.14 -13.31 33.31
CA ASP A 23 21.10 -13.46 31.86
C ASP A 23 19.73 -13.05 31.31
N LEU A 24 18.66 -13.31 32.05
CA LEU A 24 17.30 -12.91 31.67
C LEU A 24 17.14 -11.39 31.69
N GLU A 25 17.68 -10.72 32.70
CA GLU A 25 17.64 -9.25 32.83
C GLU A 25 18.23 -8.57 31.59
N LYS A 26 19.36 -9.08 31.07
CA LYS A 26 19.98 -8.58 29.82
C LYS A 26 19.06 -8.73 28.60
N GLU A 27 18.34 -9.83 28.49
CA GLU A 27 17.38 -10.05 27.40
C GLU A 27 16.16 -9.12 27.54
N ILE A 28 15.69 -8.91 28.77
CA ILE A 28 14.54 -8.05 29.10
C ILE A 28 14.84 -6.57 28.81
N GLU A 29 16.07 -6.09 29.00
CA GLU A 29 16.48 -4.71 28.69
C GLU A 29 16.20 -4.33 27.22
N HIS A 30 16.25 -5.30 26.31
CA HIS A 30 16.03 -5.08 24.88
C HIS A 30 14.56 -5.20 24.45
N ILE A 31 13.67 -5.61 25.36
CA ILE A 31 12.24 -5.80 25.10
C ILE A 31 11.50 -4.50 25.42
N LYS A 32 10.57 -4.12 24.56
CA LYS A 32 9.72 -2.94 24.72
C LYS A 32 8.31 -3.30 25.14
N ASP A 33 7.79 -4.45 24.73
CA ASP A 33 6.45 -4.90 25.13
C ASP A 33 6.38 -5.21 26.63
N GLU A 34 5.55 -4.46 27.35
CA GLU A 34 5.42 -4.58 28.80
C GLU A 34 4.82 -5.92 29.24
N ASN A 35 3.92 -6.50 28.44
CA ASN A 35 3.35 -7.80 28.78
C ASN A 35 4.42 -8.89 28.68
N LEU A 36 5.29 -8.83 27.66
CA LEU A 36 6.37 -9.79 27.47
C LEU A 36 7.40 -9.73 28.60
N LYS A 37 7.73 -8.53 29.09
CA LYS A 37 8.58 -8.35 30.28
C LYS A 37 7.99 -9.02 31.52
N ILE A 38 6.67 -9.00 31.67
CA ILE A 38 5.98 -9.62 32.80
C ILE A 38 5.95 -11.14 32.69
N THR A 39 5.79 -11.71 31.49
CA THR A 39 5.62 -13.16 31.32
C THR A 39 6.93 -13.94 31.25
N LEU A 40 7.99 -13.36 30.69
CA LEU A 40 9.28 -14.03 30.50
C LEU A 40 9.94 -14.54 31.80
N PRO A 41 9.90 -13.82 32.94
CA PRO A 41 10.42 -14.32 34.21
C PRO A 41 9.79 -15.63 34.69
N PHE A 42 8.57 -15.92 34.25
CA PHE A 42 7.87 -17.17 34.55
C PHE A 42 8.16 -18.27 33.51
N GLY A 43 9.10 -18.06 32.58
CA GLY A 43 9.40 -19.00 31.51
C GLY A 43 8.33 -19.05 30.41
N ILE A 44 7.56 -17.97 30.25
CA ILE A 44 6.48 -17.87 29.25
C ILE A 44 6.79 -16.77 28.23
N GLY A 45 7.03 -17.18 26.99
CA GLY A 45 7.12 -16.29 25.84
C GLY A 45 5.75 -16.04 25.22
N MET A 46 5.60 -14.89 24.57
CA MET A 46 4.45 -14.56 23.72
C MET A 46 4.91 -14.26 22.30
N HIS A 47 4.12 -14.64 21.30
CA HIS A 47 4.40 -14.37 19.91
C HIS A 47 3.14 -13.99 19.13
N HIS A 48 3.17 -12.80 18.54
CA HIS A 48 2.12 -12.26 17.70
C HIS A 48 2.67 -11.19 16.76
N ALA A 49 1.89 -10.82 15.73
CA ALA A 49 2.30 -9.84 14.72
C ALA A 49 2.60 -8.44 15.29
N GLY A 50 2.04 -8.13 16.46
CA GLY A 50 2.24 -6.86 17.16
C GLY A 50 3.63 -6.66 17.79
N LEU A 51 4.40 -7.73 18.00
CA LEU A 51 5.77 -7.64 18.55
C LEU A 51 6.77 -7.17 17.49
N GLN A 52 7.82 -6.48 17.93
CA GLN A 52 8.91 -6.08 17.05
C GLN A 52 9.64 -7.32 16.51
N PRO A 53 10.21 -7.26 15.27
CA PRO A 53 10.98 -8.39 14.72
C PRO A 53 12.09 -8.87 15.67
N SER A 54 12.79 -7.95 16.34
CA SER A 54 13.81 -8.28 17.34
C SER A 54 13.25 -9.05 18.53
N GLU A 55 12.12 -8.64 19.07
CA GLU A 55 11.45 -9.31 20.20
C GLU A 55 10.99 -10.72 19.80
N ARG A 56 10.41 -10.86 18.60
CA ARG A 56 10.01 -12.17 18.06
C ARG A 56 11.22 -13.11 17.94
N SER A 57 12.32 -12.64 17.37
CA SER A 57 13.56 -13.42 17.26
C SER A 57 14.14 -13.81 18.63
N THR A 58 14.10 -12.91 19.61
CA THR A 58 14.53 -13.20 20.98
C THR A 58 13.68 -14.31 21.60
N VAL A 59 12.35 -14.19 21.54
CA VAL A 59 11.43 -15.18 22.11
C VAL A 59 11.57 -16.55 21.42
N GLU A 60 11.67 -16.57 20.09
CA GLU A 60 11.90 -17.80 19.32
C GLU A 60 13.21 -18.48 19.72
N ARG A 61 14.31 -17.71 19.83
CA ARG A 61 15.60 -18.23 20.25
C ARG A 61 15.54 -18.80 21.66
N LEU A 62 14.99 -18.06 22.63
CA LEU A 62 14.87 -18.51 24.01
C LEU A 62 14.07 -19.82 24.11
N PHE A 63 13.03 -19.97 23.28
CA PHE A 63 12.22 -21.19 23.25
C PHE A 63 12.98 -22.37 22.63
N VAL A 64 13.64 -22.16 21.47
CA VAL A 64 14.41 -23.21 20.78
C VAL A 64 15.61 -23.69 21.61
N GLU A 65 16.28 -22.76 22.29
CA GLU A 65 17.37 -23.06 23.23
C GLU A 65 16.88 -23.64 24.56
N LYS A 66 15.56 -23.87 24.70
CA LYS A 66 14.89 -24.42 25.90
C LYS A 66 15.11 -23.58 27.17
N LYS A 67 15.43 -22.29 27.03
CA LYS A 67 15.57 -21.32 28.13
C LYS A 67 14.21 -20.95 28.73
N ILE A 68 13.19 -20.92 27.90
CA ILE A 68 11.78 -20.84 28.30
C ILE A 68 11.06 -22.11 27.83
N GLN A 69 10.11 -22.60 28.63
CA GLN A 69 9.42 -23.86 28.34
C GLN A 69 8.07 -23.66 27.65
N VAL A 70 7.43 -22.50 27.81
CA VAL A 70 6.10 -22.22 27.25
C VAL A 70 6.17 -21.06 26.27
N LEU A 71 5.57 -21.25 25.09
CA LEU A 71 5.39 -20.21 24.08
C LEU A 71 3.91 -20.11 23.72
N VAL A 72 3.32 -18.92 23.94
CA VAL A 72 1.95 -18.63 23.56
C VAL A 72 1.94 -17.87 22.24
N ALA A 73 1.33 -18.47 21.21
CA ALA A 73 1.34 -17.97 19.85
C ALA A 73 -0.09 -17.72 19.33
N THR A 74 -0.26 -16.67 18.53
CA THR A 74 -1.49 -16.43 17.76
C THR A 74 -1.62 -17.40 16.57
N ALA A 75 -2.86 -17.67 16.12
CA ALA A 75 -3.15 -18.65 15.07
C ALA A 75 -2.39 -18.41 13.76
N THR A 76 -2.12 -17.15 13.42
CA THR A 76 -1.37 -16.74 12.22
C THR A 76 0.07 -17.28 12.18
N LEU A 77 0.60 -17.77 13.30
CA LEU A 77 1.95 -18.31 13.39
C LEU A 77 2.07 -19.77 12.98
N ALA A 78 0.94 -20.44 12.71
CA ALA A 78 0.92 -21.82 12.22
C ALA A 78 1.84 -22.02 10.99
N TRP A 79 2.00 -20.99 10.15
CA TRP A 79 2.77 -21.03 8.91
C TRP A 79 4.17 -20.40 8.97
N GLY A 80 4.51 -19.65 10.02
CA GLY A 80 5.63 -18.69 9.99
C GLY A 80 6.80 -18.94 10.94
N ILE A 81 6.77 -19.98 11.78
CA ILE A 81 7.80 -20.20 12.81
C ILE A 81 8.37 -21.61 12.72
N ASN A 82 9.69 -21.73 12.85
CA ASN A 82 10.39 -23.01 12.91
C ASN A 82 10.65 -23.50 14.34
N CYS A 83 9.67 -23.43 15.23
CA CYS A 83 9.80 -23.82 16.64
C CYS A 83 9.11 -25.17 16.88
N PRO A 84 9.85 -26.30 16.88
CA PRO A 84 9.28 -27.57 17.29
C PRO A 84 8.96 -27.56 18.79
N ALA A 85 7.86 -28.19 19.16
CA ALA A 85 7.48 -28.38 20.55
C ALA A 85 7.12 -29.85 20.79
N HIS A 86 7.41 -30.37 21.97
CA HIS A 86 6.96 -31.72 22.35
C HIS A 86 5.43 -31.79 22.51
N LEU A 87 4.86 -30.74 23.11
CA LEU A 87 3.43 -30.58 23.33
C LEU A 87 2.92 -29.33 22.62
N VAL A 88 1.90 -29.49 21.78
CA VAL A 88 1.14 -28.37 21.20
C VAL A 88 -0.28 -28.38 21.73
N ILE A 89 -0.74 -27.23 22.20
CA ILE A 89 -2.12 -27.03 22.65
C ILE A 89 -2.81 -26.03 21.72
N VAL A 90 -3.83 -26.49 21.00
CA VAL A 90 -4.71 -25.62 20.21
C VAL A 90 -5.91 -25.26 21.08
N LYS A 91 -5.92 -24.03 21.61
CA LYS A 91 -6.96 -23.53 22.51
C LYS A 91 -8.07 -22.84 21.72
N GLY A 92 -9.07 -23.62 21.30
CA GLY A 92 -10.18 -23.15 20.48
C GLY A 92 -9.88 -23.29 18.98
N THR A 93 -10.93 -23.54 18.20
CA THR A 93 -10.85 -23.82 16.75
C THR A 93 -11.65 -22.81 15.91
N GLU A 94 -12.00 -21.69 16.53
CA GLU A 94 -12.81 -20.63 15.94
C GLU A 94 -12.12 -19.28 16.14
N TYR A 95 -12.37 -18.35 15.22
CA TYR A 95 -12.02 -16.95 15.34
C TYR A 95 -13.24 -16.09 15.04
N PHE A 96 -13.26 -14.86 15.56
CA PHE A 96 -14.35 -13.92 15.27
C PHE A 96 -14.11 -13.26 13.91
N ASP A 97 -15.04 -13.44 12.98
CA ASP A 97 -15.09 -12.73 11.71
C ASP A 97 -15.95 -11.48 11.88
N GLY A 98 -15.32 -10.31 11.86
CA GLY A 98 -16.03 -9.03 11.98
C GLY A 98 -16.95 -8.73 10.81
N ALA A 99 -16.65 -9.20 9.59
CA ALA A 99 -17.51 -8.96 8.44
C ALA A 99 -18.85 -9.71 8.56
N GLN A 100 -18.84 -10.87 9.24
CA GLN A 100 -20.03 -11.70 9.45
C GLN A 100 -20.60 -11.56 10.87
N HIS A 101 -19.97 -10.74 11.73
CA HIS A 101 -20.27 -10.60 13.17
C HIS A 101 -20.48 -11.93 13.91
N LYS A 102 -19.70 -12.95 13.57
CA LYS A 102 -19.84 -14.29 14.16
C LYS A 102 -18.51 -15.01 14.26
N TYR A 103 -18.48 -16.03 15.12
CA TYR A 103 -17.37 -16.97 15.17
C TYR A 103 -17.42 -17.91 13.95
N VAL A 104 -16.29 -18.04 13.27
CA VAL A 104 -16.09 -18.89 12.10
C VAL A 104 -14.97 -19.87 12.43
N ASP A 105 -15.11 -21.09 11.92
CA ASP A 105 -14.11 -22.12 12.10
C ASP A 105 -12.81 -21.76 11.39
N PHE A 106 -11.67 -22.09 12.02
CA PHE A 106 -10.40 -22.07 11.31
C PHE A 106 -10.44 -23.09 10.15
N PRO A 107 -9.81 -22.76 9.01
CA PRO A 107 -9.52 -23.75 7.99
C PRO A 107 -8.83 -24.97 8.61
N VAL A 108 -9.28 -26.18 8.27
CA VAL A 108 -8.72 -27.43 8.81
C VAL A 108 -7.21 -27.50 8.57
N THR A 109 -6.75 -26.98 7.43
CA THR A 109 -5.34 -26.86 7.09
C THR A 109 -4.54 -26.08 8.13
N ASP A 110 -5.09 -24.99 8.68
CA ASP A 110 -4.40 -24.19 9.69
C ASP A 110 -4.28 -24.96 11.00
N VAL A 111 -5.36 -25.65 11.41
CA VAL A 111 -5.33 -26.51 12.60
C VAL A 111 -4.32 -27.66 12.43
N LEU A 112 -4.27 -28.29 11.25
CA LEU A 112 -3.28 -29.32 10.94
C LEU A 112 -1.84 -28.77 10.96
N GLN A 113 -1.61 -27.55 10.49
CA GLN A 113 -0.30 -26.90 10.59
C GLN A 113 0.09 -26.60 12.04
N MET A 114 -0.85 -26.18 12.89
CA MET A 114 -0.60 -26.01 14.33
C MET A 114 -0.20 -27.34 14.96
N ILE A 115 -0.96 -28.40 14.70
CA ILE A 115 -0.68 -29.76 15.21
C ILE A 115 0.67 -30.27 14.71
N GLY A 116 1.03 -29.98 13.45
CA GLY A 116 2.31 -30.35 12.84
C GLY A 116 3.54 -29.73 13.50
N ARG A 117 3.37 -28.80 14.45
CA ARG A 117 4.46 -28.30 15.30
C ARG A 117 4.81 -29.25 16.45
N ALA A 118 3.94 -30.22 16.75
CA ALA A 118 4.17 -31.23 17.76
C ALA A 118 5.12 -32.32 17.24
N GLY A 119 6.30 -32.40 17.84
CA GLY A 119 7.30 -33.44 17.58
C GLY A 119 8.16 -33.18 16.36
N ARG A 120 9.42 -33.63 16.46
CA ARG A 120 10.30 -33.79 15.30
C ARG A 120 11.11 -35.07 15.41
N PRO A 121 11.25 -35.84 14.31
CA PRO A 121 12.01 -37.08 14.31
C PRO A 121 13.45 -36.98 14.81
N GLN A 122 14.05 -35.78 14.80
CA GLN A 122 15.42 -35.54 15.28
C GLN A 122 15.51 -35.17 16.76
N PHE A 123 14.40 -34.81 17.42
CA PHE A 123 14.39 -34.22 18.76
C PHE A 123 13.55 -35.01 19.77
N ASP A 124 12.52 -35.70 19.31
CA ASP A 124 11.56 -36.41 20.16
C ASP A 124 11.19 -37.77 19.57
N ASP A 125 11.10 -38.80 20.42
CA ASP A 125 10.60 -40.14 20.03
C ASP A 125 9.06 -40.20 19.95
N SER A 126 8.39 -39.23 20.58
CA SER A 126 6.94 -39.09 20.58
C SER A 126 6.55 -37.64 20.81
N ALA A 127 5.34 -37.25 20.41
CA ALA A 127 4.82 -35.92 20.64
C ALA A 127 3.31 -35.96 20.88
N VAL A 128 2.82 -34.90 21.52
CA VAL A 128 1.42 -34.79 21.92
C VAL A 128 0.83 -33.51 21.36
N ALA A 129 -0.33 -33.63 20.70
CA ALA A 129 -1.15 -32.49 20.31
C ALA A 129 -2.51 -32.57 21.01
N VAL A 130 -2.90 -31.49 21.69
CA VAL A 130 -4.18 -31.37 22.40
C VAL A 130 -4.99 -30.28 21.73
N VAL A 131 -6.14 -30.64 21.16
CA VAL A 131 -7.05 -29.69 20.51
C VAL A 131 -8.29 -29.51 21.38
N TYR A 132 -8.45 -28.30 21.93
CA TYR A 132 -9.68 -27.90 22.60
C TYR A 132 -10.68 -27.42 21.55
N VAL A 133 -11.78 -28.15 21.42
CA VAL A 133 -12.84 -27.92 20.43
C VAL A 133 -14.19 -28.15 21.08
N GLN A 134 -15.23 -27.48 20.56
CA GLN A 134 -16.61 -27.74 20.97
C GLN A 134 -16.99 -29.20 20.69
N ASP A 135 -17.77 -29.82 21.58
CA ASP A 135 -18.08 -31.26 21.49
C ASP A 135 -18.70 -31.67 20.14
N VAL A 136 -19.60 -30.83 19.60
CA VAL A 136 -20.25 -31.04 18.30
C VAL A 136 -19.28 -31.12 17.11
N LYS A 137 -18.09 -30.50 17.22
CA LYS A 137 -17.06 -30.46 16.17
C LYS A 137 -15.95 -31.51 16.37
N LYS A 138 -15.96 -32.23 17.50
CA LYS A 138 -14.92 -33.22 17.84
C LYS A 138 -14.77 -34.32 16.79
N ASN A 139 -15.88 -34.88 16.32
CA ASN A 139 -15.86 -35.96 15.33
C ASN A 139 -15.37 -35.49 13.95
N PHE A 140 -15.66 -34.24 13.60
CA PHE A 140 -15.17 -33.62 12.37
C PHE A 140 -13.63 -33.55 12.36
N TYR A 141 -13.03 -32.96 13.39
CA TYR A 141 -11.56 -32.89 13.48
C TYR A 141 -10.92 -34.27 13.63
N LYS A 142 -11.52 -35.18 14.41
CA LYS A 142 -11.02 -36.56 14.55
C LYS A 142 -10.88 -37.26 13.19
N ARG A 143 -11.85 -37.06 12.29
CA ARG A 143 -11.82 -37.69 10.96
C ARG A 143 -10.62 -37.21 10.13
N PHE A 144 -10.35 -35.91 10.09
CA PHE A 144 -9.27 -35.35 9.27
C PHE A 144 -7.86 -35.54 9.84
N LEU A 145 -7.72 -36.06 11.05
CA LEU A 145 -6.42 -36.52 11.57
C LEU A 145 -5.99 -37.86 10.96
N TYR A 146 -6.94 -38.68 10.50
CA TYR A 146 -6.69 -40.02 9.97
C TYR A 146 -7.04 -40.17 8.49
N GLU A 147 -7.95 -39.34 7.97
CA GLU A 147 -8.32 -39.31 6.55
C GLU A 147 -7.78 -38.02 5.89
N PRO A 148 -7.24 -38.10 4.66
CA PRO A 148 -6.79 -36.93 3.94
C PRO A 148 -7.96 -35.98 3.63
N PHE A 149 -7.70 -34.66 3.72
CA PHE A 149 -8.70 -33.65 3.45
C PHE A 149 -8.99 -33.52 1.94
N PRO A 150 -10.26 -33.59 1.49
CA PRO A 150 -10.59 -33.39 0.08
C PRO A 150 -10.40 -31.92 -0.30
N VAL A 151 -9.58 -31.67 -1.33
CA VAL A 151 -9.32 -30.31 -1.83
C VAL A 151 -10.20 -30.05 -3.04
N GLU A 152 -10.90 -28.91 -3.03
CA GLU A 152 -11.73 -28.43 -4.13
C GLU A 152 -11.18 -27.09 -4.64
N SER A 153 -11.43 -26.77 -5.91
CA SER A 153 -11.06 -25.47 -6.46
C SER A 153 -12.02 -24.35 -6.04
N SER A 154 -11.49 -23.17 -5.70
CA SER A 154 -12.24 -21.93 -5.48
C SER A 154 -11.97 -20.89 -6.58
N LEU A 155 -11.71 -21.34 -7.82
CA LEU A 155 -11.35 -20.45 -8.93
C LEU A 155 -12.51 -19.55 -9.38
N LEU A 156 -13.76 -20.03 -9.30
CA LEU A 156 -14.93 -19.35 -9.91
C LEU A 156 -15.08 -17.86 -9.51
N PRO A 157 -15.00 -17.47 -8.22
CA PRO A 157 -15.11 -16.07 -7.83
C PRO A 157 -13.96 -15.19 -8.33
N ALA A 158 -12.77 -15.77 -8.51
CA ALA A 158 -11.57 -15.05 -8.96
C ALA A 158 -11.37 -15.11 -10.50
N LEU A 159 -12.20 -15.90 -11.21
CA LEU A 159 -12.07 -16.16 -12.64
C LEU A 159 -12.04 -14.87 -13.47
N PRO A 160 -12.91 -13.86 -13.24
CA PRO A 160 -12.89 -12.62 -14.01
C PRO A 160 -11.52 -11.91 -13.97
N ASN A 161 -10.88 -11.85 -12.80
CA ASN A 161 -9.56 -11.21 -12.67
C ASN A 161 -8.49 -11.92 -13.51
N HIS A 162 -8.48 -13.26 -13.51
CA HIS A 162 -7.55 -14.06 -14.30
C HIS A 162 -7.81 -13.93 -15.80
N VAL A 163 -9.07 -14.01 -16.22
CA VAL A 163 -9.45 -13.85 -17.64
C VAL A 163 -9.09 -12.46 -18.14
N ASN A 164 -9.35 -11.39 -17.36
CA ASN A 164 -8.93 -10.04 -17.74
C ASN A 164 -7.41 -9.92 -17.92
N ALA A 165 -6.61 -10.58 -17.06
CA ALA A 165 -5.16 -10.58 -17.18
C ALA A 165 -4.69 -11.29 -18.47
N GLU A 166 -5.28 -12.45 -18.81
CA GLU A 166 -4.95 -13.18 -20.03
C GLU A 166 -5.40 -12.46 -21.32
N VAL A 167 -6.56 -11.78 -21.27
CA VAL A 167 -7.03 -10.91 -22.36
C VAL A 167 -6.11 -9.69 -22.51
N SER A 168 -5.68 -9.09 -21.41
CA SER A 168 -4.72 -7.97 -21.42
C SER A 168 -3.33 -8.36 -21.93
N ALA A 169 -2.90 -9.59 -21.64
CA ALA A 169 -1.66 -10.17 -22.15
C ALA A 169 -1.75 -10.56 -23.65
N GLY A 170 -2.96 -10.72 -24.18
CA GLY A 170 -3.21 -11.18 -25.55
C GLY A 170 -3.17 -12.70 -25.73
N THR A 171 -3.17 -13.48 -24.64
CA THR A 171 -3.26 -14.94 -24.67
C THR A 171 -4.66 -15.40 -25.08
N VAL A 172 -5.68 -14.67 -24.62
CA VAL A 172 -7.10 -14.99 -24.80
C VAL A 172 -7.77 -13.85 -25.57
N ALA A 173 -8.42 -14.19 -26.68
CA ALA A 173 -9.11 -13.26 -27.58
C ALA A 173 -10.51 -13.72 -27.97
N SER A 174 -11.01 -14.85 -27.45
CA SER A 174 -12.35 -15.36 -27.78
C SER A 174 -12.95 -16.18 -26.63
N LYS A 175 -14.28 -16.35 -26.65
CA LYS A 175 -15.01 -17.20 -25.71
C LYS A 175 -14.47 -18.64 -25.68
N GLN A 176 -14.13 -19.19 -26.84
CA GLN A 176 -13.58 -20.53 -26.98
C GLN A 176 -12.23 -20.66 -26.26
N GLN A 177 -11.36 -19.66 -26.37
CA GLN A 177 -10.07 -19.66 -25.67
C GLN A 177 -10.20 -19.53 -24.15
N ILE A 178 -11.26 -18.89 -23.64
CA ILE A 178 -11.55 -18.89 -22.19
C ILE A 178 -11.90 -20.31 -21.73
N ILE A 179 -12.70 -21.05 -22.50
CA ILE A 179 -13.02 -22.46 -22.18
C ILE A 179 -11.74 -23.30 -22.19
N GLU A 180 -10.87 -23.12 -23.19
CA GLU A 180 -9.56 -23.79 -23.27
C GLU A 180 -8.68 -23.45 -22.07
N TYR A 181 -8.63 -22.17 -21.67
CA TYR A 181 -7.92 -21.74 -20.46
C TYR A 181 -8.45 -22.47 -19.22
N ILE A 182 -9.78 -22.48 -19.03
CA ILE A 182 -10.44 -23.19 -17.91
C ILE A 182 -10.10 -24.68 -17.94
N SER A 183 -10.04 -25.31 -19.11
CA SER A 183 -9.72 -26.74 -19.26
C SER A 183 -8.35 -27.14 -18.71
N GLY A 184 -7.40 -26.19 -18.69
CA GLY A 184 -6.07 -26.37 -18.11
C GLY A 184 -6.00 -26.27 -16.59
N THR A 185 -7.10 -25.92 -15.92
CA THR A 185 -7.10 -25.60 -14.49
C THR A 185 -7.45 -26.82 -13.61
N TYR A 186 -7.10 -26.71 -12.33
CA TYR A 186 -7.55 -27.69 -11.32
C TYR A 186 -9.08 -27.72 -11.16
N PHE A 187 -9.73 -26.58 -11.34
CA PHE A 187 -11.19 -26.46 -11.33
C PHE A 187 -11.84 -27.39 -12.34
N TYR A 188 -11.38 -27.39 -13.60
CA TYR A 188 -11.93 -28.29 -14.62
C TYR A 188 -11.80 -29.75 -14.21
N ARG A 189 -10.65 -30.18 -13.68
CA ARG A 189 -10.50 -31.57 -13.19
C ARG A 189 -11.47 -31.91 -12.06
N ARG A 190 -11.70 -30.99 -11.13
CA ARG A 190 -12.63 -31.20 -10.00
C ARG A 190 -14.09 -31.13 -10.41
N LEU A 191 -14.45 -30.31 -11.39
CA LEU A 191 -15.80 -30.22 -11.94
C LEU A 191 -16.31 -31.60 -12.40
N PHE A 192 -15.47 -32.37 -13.10
CA PHE A 192 -15.84 -33.71 -13.57
C PHE A 192 -15.77 -34.78 -12.47
N ALA A 193 -15.03 -34.54 -11.38
CA ALA A 193 -14.90 -35.48 -10.27
C ALA A 193 -15.98 -35.29 -9.19
N ASN A 194 -16.43 -34.05 -8.97
CA ASN A 194 -17.42 -33.68 -7.96
C ASN A 194 -18.32 -32.52 -8.44
N PRO A 195 -19.13 -32.73 -9.49
CA PRO A 195 -19.93 -31.66 -10.12
C PRO A 195 -20.94 -31.01 -9.16
N THR A 196 -21.52 -31.78 -8.25
CA THR A 196 -22.53 -31.29 -7.28
C THR A 196 -21.96 -30.24 -6.33
N TYR A 197 -20.66 -30.30 -6.01
CA TYR A 197 -20.01 -29.27 -5.20
C TYR A 197 -20.05 -27.88 -5.86
N TYR A 198 -20.00 -27.84 -7.19
CA TYR A 198 -20.04 -26.62 -7.98
C TYR A 198 -21.46 -26.18 -8.36
N GLY A 199 -22.50 -26.84 -7.82
CA GLY A 199 -23.90 -26.52 -8.10
C GLY A 199 -24.42 -27.08 -9.43
N VAL A 200 -23.74 -28.07 -10.03
CA VAL A 200 -24.23 -28.72 -11.25
C VAL A 200 -25.33 -29.73 -10.88
N GLU A 201 -26.58 -29.42 -11.23
CA GLU A 201 -27.75 -30.27 -10.95
C GLU A 201 -27.76 -31.57 -11.78
N ASN A 202 -27.34 -31.49 -13.05
CA ASN A 202 -27.31 -32.62 -13.98
C ASN A 202 -25.85 -32.98 -14.33
N PRO A 203 -25.22 -33.97 -13.66
CA PRO A 203 -23.83 -34.34 -13.86
C PRO A 203 -23.61 -35.20 -15.13
N THR A 204 -24.25 -34.82 -16.24
CA THR A 204 -23.98 -35.39 -17.57
C THR A 204 -22.90 -34.58 -18.28
N PRO A 205 -22.18 -35.14 -19.27
CA PRO A 205 -21.24 -34.38 -20.10
C PRO A 205 -21.86 -33.10 -20.69
N GLU A 206 -23.10 -33.20 -21.18
CA GLU A 206 -23.86 -32.06 -21.71
C GLU A 206 -24.17 -31.01 -20.63
N GLY A 207 -24.56 -31.44 -19.42
CA GLY A 207 -24.81 -30.54 -18.30
C GLY A 207 -23.56 -29.80 -17.84
N MET A 208 -22.41 -30.47 -17.81
CA MET A 208 -21.12 -29.85 -17.48
C MET A 208 -20.68 -28.85 -18.55
N THR A 209 -20.83 -29.16 -19.85
CA THR A 209 -20.52 -28.23 -20.93
C THR A 209 -21.43 -26.99 -20.89
N LYS A 210 -22.72 -27.18 -20.61
CA LYS A 210 -23.66 -26.06 -20.43
C LYS A 210 -23.26 -25.18 -19.25
N PHE A 211 -22.90 -25.78 -18.12
CA PHE A 211 -22.41 -25.06 -16.95
C PHE A 211 -21.14 -24.26 -17.25
N LEU A 212 -20.15 -24.86 -17.92
CA LEU A 212 -18.94 -24.14 -18.33
C LEU A 212 -19.23 -22.97 -19.26
N THR A 213 -20.18 -23.15 -20.17
CA THR A 213 -20.59 -22.07 -21.08
C THR A 213 -21.21 -20.91 -20.30
N GLN A 214 -22.09 -21.19 -19.33
CA GLN A 214 -22.68 -20.19 -18.44
C GLN A 214 -21.61 -19.45 -17.63
N VAL A 215 -20.67 -20.19 -17.03
CA VAL A 215 -19.56 -19.61 -16.26
C VAL A 215 -18.73 -18.62 -17.10
N VAL A 216 -18.49 -18.95 -18.37
CA VAL A 216 -17.76 -18.07 -19.29
C VAL A 216 -18.60 -16.85 -19.68
N ASP A 217 -19.89 -17.02 -19.94
CA ASP A 217 -20.80 -15.90 -20.22
C ASP A 217 -20.86 -14.93 -19.04
N ASP A 218 -21.09 -15.44 -17.83
CA ASP A 218 -21.12 -14.65 -16.60
C ASP A 218 -19.79 -13.90 -16.40
N CYS A 219 -18.66 -14.55 -16.68
CA CYS A 219 -17.34 -13.94 -16.58
C CYS A 219 -17.15 -12.79 -17.59
N ILE A 220 -17.62 -12.94 -18.83
CA ILE A 220 -17.54 -11.90 -19.87
C ILE A 220 -18.46 -10.74 -19.49
N ASP A 221 -19.68 -11.01 -19.05
CA ASP A 221 -20.65 -9.99 -18.63
C ASP A 221 -20.11 -9.17 -17.45
N GLU A 222 -19.50 -9.82 -16.47
CA GLU A 222 -18.92 -9.16 -15.29
C GLU A 222 -17.74 -8.24 -15.66
N LEU A 223 -16.87 -8.70 -16.56
CA LEU A 223 -15.74 -7.90 -17.06
C LEU A 223 -16.18 -6.75 -17.98
N THR A 224 -17.24 -6.95 -18.76
CA THR A 224 -17.84 -5.93 -19.61
C THR A 224 -18.52 -4.85 -18.76
N THR A 225 -19.24 -5.26 -17.71
CA THR A 225 -19.84 -4.34 -16.72
C THR A 225 -18.76 -3.52 -15.99
N SER A 226 -17.58 -4.11 -15.78
CA SER A 226 -16.42 -3.39 -15.21
C SER A 226 -15.67 -2.53 -16.22
N SER A 227 -16.11 -2.51 -17.49
CA SER A 227 -15.43 -1.85 -18.61
C SER A 227 -13.99 -2.32 -18.83
N CYS A 228 -13.65 -3.55 -18.42
CA CYS A 228 -12.29 -4.11 -18.53
C CYS A 228 -12.03 -4.72 -19.91
N ILE A 229 -13.06 -5.28 -20.55
CA ILE A 229 -12.99 -5.87 -21.90
C ILE A 229 -14.04 -5.24 -22.82
N ASN A 230 -13.80 -5.35 -24.11
CA ASN A 230 -14.75 -5.04 -25.16
C ASN A 230 -14.99 -6.29 -25.99
N VAL A 231 -16.26 -6.58 -26.30
CA VAL A 231 -16.68 -7.73 -27.12
C VAL A 231 -17.23 -7.19 -28.43
N GLU A 232 -16.69 -7.62 -29.56
CA GLU A 232 -17.17 -7.19 -30.88
C GLU A 232 -18.32 -8.08 -31.38
N ASP A 233 -19.48 -7.47 -31.66
CA ASP A 233 -20.75 -8.16 -31.99
C ASP A 233 -20.68 -9.09 -33.22
N ALA A 234 -19.82 -8.79 -34.20
CA ALA A 234 -19.79 -9.50 -35.48
C ALA A 234 -18.93 -10.78 -35.46
N ALA A 235 -17.87 -10.80 -34.65
CA ALA A 235 -16.88 -11.88 -34.63
C ALA A 235 -16.82 -12.63 -33.29
N GLY A 236 -17.36 -12.05 -32.21
CA GLY A 236 -17.18 -12.58 -30.86
C GLY A 236 -15.75 -12.43 -30.34
N ASP A 237 -14.96 -11.56 -30.98
CA ASP A 237 -13.59 -11.25 -30.59
C ASP A 237 -13.60 -10.38 -29.32
N ILE A 238 -12.73 -10.75 -28.39
CA ILE A 238 -12.58 -10.10 -27.08
C ILE A 238 -11.27 -9.33 -27.09
N SER A 239 -11.34 -8.05 -26.74
CA SER A 239 -10.16 -7.17 -26.65
C SER A 239 -10.10 -6.42 -25.33
N PRO A 240 -8.90 -6.17 -24.77
CA PRO A 240 -8.78 -5.44 -23.51
C PRO A 240 -8.99 -3.93 -23.72
N THR A 241 -9.75 -3.29 -22.83
CA THR A 241 -9.84 -1.83 -22.79
C THR A 241 -8.59 -1.22 -22.13
N VAL A 242 -8.49 0.11 -22.12
CA VAL A 242 -7.44 0.80 -21.34
C VAL A 242 -7.59 0.48 -19.84
N TYR A 243 -8.81 0.36 -19.34
CA TYR A 243 -9.08 0.04 -17.93
C TYR A 243 -8.71 -1.41 -17.58
N GLY A 244 -9.00 -2.38 -18.47
CA GLY A 244 -8.57 -3.77 -18.29
C GLY A 244 -7.05 -3.91 -18.21
N ARG A 245 -6.33 -3.15 -19.06
CA ARG A 245 -4.86 -3.06 -19.01
C ARG A 245 -4.36 -2.45 -17.71
N ILE A 246 -4.98 -1.36 -17.23
CA ILE A 246 -4.66 -0.75 -15.93
C ILE A 246 -4.86 -1.76 -14.80
N CYS A 247 -6.00 -2.46 -14.78
CA CYS A 247 -6.32 -3.52 -13.83
C CYS A 247 -5.20 -4.57 -13.77
N SER A 248 -4.81 -5.09 -14.94
CA SER A 248 -3.79 -6.14 -15.06
C SER A 248 -2.39 -5.64 -14.67
N ASN A 249 -2.02 -4.43 -15.10
CA ASN A 249 -0.68 -3.86 -14.84
C ASN A 249 -0.43 -3.63 -13.35
N TYR A 250 -1.45 -3.22 -12.60
CA TYR A 250 -1.36 -2.94 -11.17
C TYR A 250 -1.85 -4.10 -10.29
N TYR A 251 -2.21 -5.23 -10.91
CA TYR A 251 -2.69 -6.45 -10.25
C TYR A 251 -3.91 -6.20 -9.34
N LEU A 252 -4.83 -5.34 -9.78
CA LEU A 252 -6.05 -4.97 -9.06
C LEU A 252 -7.21 -5.89 -9.41
N GLU A 253 -8.23 -5.89 -8.55
CA GLU A 253 -9.50 -6.56 -8.87
C GLU A 253 -10.29 -5.74 -9.89
N HIS A 254 -11.04 -6.39 -10.79
CA HIS A 254 -11.85 -5.68 -11.77
C HIS A 254 -12.96 -4.84 -11.09
N LEU A 255 -13.43 -5.24 -9.91
CA LEU A 255 -14.41 -4.50 -9.11
C LEU A 255 -13.86 -3.14 -8.66
N THR A 256 -12.55 -3.05 -8.46
CA THR A 256 -11.89 -1.79 -8.11
C THR A 256 -11.88 -0.82 -9.27
N ILE A 257 -11.67 -1.33 -10.48
CA ILE A 257 -11.80 -0.52 -11.70
C ILE A 257 -13.24 -0.04 -11.86
N ARG A 258 -14.23 -0.90 -11.63
CA ARG A 258 -15.65 -0.51 -11.63
C ARG A 258 -15.92 0.62 -10.63
N HIS A 259 -15.48 0.46 -9.38
CA HIS A 259 -15.58 1.49 -8.34
C HIS A 259 -14.94 2.82 -8.77
N PHE A 260 -13.74 2.78 -9.37
CA PHE A 260 -13.07 3.97 -9.85
C PHE A 260 -13.80 4.66 -11.01
N ILE A 261 -14.35 3.89 -11.96
CA ILE A 261 -15.14 4.45 -13.06
C ILE A 261 -16.41 5.13 -12.54
N GLU A 262 -17.05 4.56 -11.52
CA GLU A 262 -18.27 5.10 -10.92
C GLU A 262 -18.03 6.33 -10.04
N LYS A 263 -16.91 6.37 -9.30
CA LYS A 263 -16.67 7.39 -8.26
C LYS A 263 -15.71 8.49 -8.66
N LEU A 264 -14.75 8.24 -9.55
CA LEU A 264 -13.81 9.28 -9.98
C LEU A 264 -14.48 10.23 -10.96
N GLN A 265 -14.23 11.53 -10.76
CA GLN A 265 -14.73 12.61 -11.60
C GLN A 265 -13.68 13.71 -11.75
N SER A 266 -13.95 14.67 -12.63
CA SER A 266 -13.11 15.87 -12.78
C SER A 266 -13.27 16.80 -11.58
N GLY A 267 -12.18 17.38 -11.09
CA GLY A 267 -12.19 18.38 -10.03
C GLY A 267 -12.23 17.84 -8.60
N LEU A 268 -11.92 16.55 -8.39
CA LEU A 268 -11.88 15.96 -7.05
C LEU A 268 -10.71 16.48 -6.23
N ASN A 269 -10.98 16.81 -4.97
CA ASN A 269 -9.94 17.19 -4.02
C ASN A 269 -9.36 15.98 -3.28
N VAL A 270 -8.24 16.20 -2.58
CA VAL A 270 -7.51 15.17 -1.83
C VAL A 270 -8.39 14.43 -0.80
N LYS A 271 -9.32 15.11 -0.12
CA LYS A 271 -10.17 14.51 0.91
C LYS A 271 -11.20 13.57 0.29
N GLU A 272 -11.78 13.95 -0.84
CA GLU A 272 -12.71 13.11 -1.60
C GLU A 272 -11.99 11.88 -2.16
N LEU A 273 -10.79 12.07 -2.73
CA LEU A 273 -9.97 10.96 -3.23
C LEU A 273 -9.53 10.01 -2.12
N LEU A 274 -9.23 10.52 -0.91
CA LEU A 274 -8.94 9.67 0.25
C LEU A 274 -10.14 8.79 0.61
N LYS A 275 -11.36 9.32 0.54
CA LYS A 275 -12.57 8.53 0.79
C LYS A 275 -12.78 7.47 -0.29
N ILE A 276 -12.61 7.83 -1.57
CA ILE A 276 -12.68 6.88 -2.70
C ILE A 276 -11.64 5.77 -2.55
N LEU A 277 -10.41 6.11 -2.15
CA LEU A 277 -9.34 5.16 -1.87
C LEU A 277 -9.70 4.22 -0.71
N ALA A 278 -10.28 4.73 0.38
CA ALA A 278 -10.63 3.90 1.53
C ALA A 278 -11.80 2.94 1.23
N ASP A 279 -12.74 3.36 0.39
CA ASP A 279 -13.89 2.56 -0.04
C ASP A 279 -13.56 1.53 -1.15
N CYS A 280 -12.28 1.36 -1.46
CA CYS A 280 -11.78 0.49 -2.51
C CYS A 280 -11.94 -1.01 -2.13
N PRO A 281 -12.40 -1.89 -3.05
CA PRO A 281 -12.60 -3.32 -2.78
C PRO A 281 -11.38 -4.06 -2.22
N GLU A 282 -10.15 -3.68 -2.58
CA GLU A 282 -8.91 -4.26 -2.03
C GLU A 282 -8.81 -4.14 -0.51
N TYR A 283 -9.49 -3.17 0.09
CA TYR A 283 -9.49 -2.98 1.53
C TYR A 283 -10.61 -3.72 2.26
N ALA A 284 -11.50 -4.41 1.54
CA ALA A 284 -12.54 -5.25 2.17
C ALA A 284 -11.96 -6.40 2.99
N VAL A 285 -10.71 -6.80 2.72
CA VAL A 285 -10.00 -7.87 3.45
C VAL A 285 -9.41 -7.40 4.79
N ILE A 286 -9.43 -6.10 5.09
CA ILE A 286 -8.89 -5.58 6.35
C ILE A 286 -9.78 -6.07 7.50
N PRO A 287 -9.20 -6.73 8.53
CA PRO A 287 -10.00 -7.33 9.58
C PRO A 287 -10.64 -6.27 10.46
N VAL A 288 -11.92 -6.44 10.78
CA VAL A 288 -12.60 -5.73 11.86
C VAL A 288 -12.76 -6.70 13.02
N ARG A 289 -12.27 -6.35 14.20
CA ARG A 289 -12.28 -7.24 15.38
C ARG A 289 -13.40 -6.85 16.34
N HIS A 290 -13.76 -7.79 17.21
CA HIS A 290 -14.79 -7.59 18.23
C HIS A 290 -14.47 -6.36 19.10
N ASN A 291 -15.48 -5.52 19.35
CA ASN A 291 -15.39 -4.25 20.10
C ASN A 291 -14.53 -3.14 19.46
N GLU A 292 -14.07 -3.28 18.21
CA GLU A 292 -13.33 -2.20 17.53
C GLU A 292 -14.22 -0.99 17.20
N GLU A 293 -15.54 -1.15 17.10
CA GLU A 293 -16.51 -0.07 16.82
C GLU A 293 -16.32 1.14 17.75
N SER A 294 -16.28 0.92 19.08
CA SER A 294 -16.08 1.99 20.07
C SER A 294 -14.72 2.70 19.95
N ILE A 295 -13.70 1.97 19.50
CA ILE A 295 -12.35 2.51 19.29
C ILE A 295 -12.36 3.38 18.04
N GLN A 296 -12.98 2.91 16.97
CA GLN A 296 -13.14 3.66 15.72
C GLN A 296 -13.96 4.93 15.92
N GLU A 297 -15.06 4.87 16.70
CA GLU A 297 -15.81 6.07 17.09
C GLU A 297 -14.96 7.08 17.86
N SER A 298 -14.13 6.59 18.79
CA SER A 298 -13.24 7.44 19.58
C SER A 298 -12.17 8.10 18.72
N LEU A 299 -11.58 7.36 17.78
CA LEU A 299 -10.64 7.89 16.77
C LEU A 299 -11.32 8.95 15.90
N ASN A 300 -12.53 8.70 15.42
CA ASN A 300 -13.28 9.64 14.57
C ASN A 300 -13.55 11.00 15.25
N ARG A 301 -13.62 11.04 16.59
CA ARG A 301 -13.78 12.31 17.34
C ARG A 301 -12.50 13.15 17.41
N ILE A 302 -11.34 12.53 17.25
CA ILE A 302 -10.03 13.15 17.42
C ILE A 302 -9.40 13.49 16.07
N LEU A 303 -9.70 12.70 15.03
CA LEU A 303 -9.09 12.85 13.71
C LEU A 303 -9.65 14.04 12.91
N PRO A 304 -8.87 14.65 12.00
CA PRO A 304 -9.22 15.94 11.38
C PRO A 304 -10.45 15.93 10.47
N ILE A 305 -10.74 14.79 9.82
CA ILE A 305 -11.86 14.65 8.88
C ILE A 305 -12.90 13.71 9.53
N PRO A 306 -13.94 14.26 10.17
CA PRO A 306 -14.94 13.45 10.86
C PRO A 306 -15.89 12.80 9.86
N LEU A 307 -16.22 11.53 10.12
CA LEU A 307 -17.30 10.82 9.47
C LEU A 307 -18.66 11.19 10.10
N PRO A 308 -19.77 11.14 9.34
CA PRO A 308 -21.12 11.35 9.85
C PRO A 308 -21.46 10.44 11.03
N LYS A 309 -22.33 10.90 11.93
CA LYS A 309 -22.80 10.09 13.07
C LYS A 309 -23.65 8.87 12.65
N SER A 310 -24.19 8.88 11.43
CA SER A 310 -24.95 7.75 10.87
C SER A 310 -24.06 6.67 10.25
N THR A 311 -22.73 6.82 10.29
CA THR A 311 -21.80 5.85 9.74
C THR A 311 -21.71 4.61 10.64
N GLU A 312 -21.75 3.44 10.00
CA GLU A 312 -21.52 2.15 10.66
C GLU A 312 -20.01 1.96 10.86
N PHE A 313 -19.57 1.84 12.13
CA PHE A 313 -18.14 1.76 12.52
C PHE A 313 -17.59 0.33 12.58
N ASP A 314 -18.35 -0.63 12.07
CA ASP A 314 -17.97 -2.03 11.87
C ASP A 314 -17.44 -2.32 10.45
N SER A 315 -17.44 -1.31 9.57
CA SER A 315 -16.98 -1.46 8.19
C SER A 315 -15.45 -1.43 8.07
N PRO A 316 -14.83 -2.33 7.30
CA PRO A 316 -13.38 -2.29 7.03
C PRO A 316 -12.96 -0.98 6.32
N HIS A 317 -13.81 -0.43 5.46
CA HIS A 317 -13.54 0.82 4.74
C HIS A 317 -13.51 2.04 5.68
N VAL A 318 -14.35 2.05 6.71
CA VAL A 318 -14.33 3.10 7.76
C VAL A 318 -13.03 3.01 8.54
N LYS A 319 -12.63 1.80 8.95
CA LYS A 319 -11.35 1.57 9.62
C LYS A 319 -10.17 2.04 8.76
N VAL A 320 -10.15 1.73 7.47
CA VAL A 320 -9.10 2.16 6.53
C VAL A 320 -9.03 3.69 6.43
N PHE A 321 -10.19 4.34 6.30
CA PHE A 321 -10.25 5.80 6.25
C PHE A 321 -9.67 6.46 7.50
N LEU A 322 -10.04 5.96 8.69
CA LEU A 322 -9.52 6.46 9.97
C LEU A 322 -8.02 6.17 10.12
N LEU A 323 -7.55 5.01 9.69
CA LEU A 323 -6.14 4.62 9.76
C LEU A 323 -5.24 5.47 8.86
N TYR A 324 -5.69 5.84 7.66
CA TYR A 324 -4.97 6.82 6.84
C TYR A 324 -4.84 8.17 7.54
N GLN A 325 -5.92 8.67 8.14
CA GLN A 325 -5.86 9.93 8.88
C GLN A 325 -4.90 9.83 10.08
N ALA A 326 -4.96 8.73 10.82
CA ALA A 326 -4.06 8.46 11.94
C ALA A 326 -2.59 8.40 11.50
N HIS A 327 -2.32 7.88 10.30
CA HIS A 327 -0.98 7.90 9.70
C HIS A 327 -0.51 9.32 9.38
N PHE A 328 -1.35 10.15 8.77
CA PHE A 328 -1.01 11.53 8.42
C PHE A 328 -0.81 12.42 9.65
N THR A 329 -1.60 12.21 10.72
CA THR A 329 -1.45 12.92 12.00
C THR A 329 -0.34 12.37 12.89
N GLN A 330 0.26 11.23 12.52
CA GLN A 330 1.20 10.48 13.36
C GLN A 330 0.65 10.13 14.74
N PHE A 331 -0.58 9.63 14.79
CA PHE A 331 -1.23 9.29 16.04
C PHE A 331 -0.52 8.12 16.74
N ASN A 332 0.10 8.41 17.89
CA ASN A 332 0.88 7.43 18.66
C ASN A 332 0.02 6.48 19.53
N GLY A 333 -1.30 6.70 19.61
CA GLY A 333 -2.19 5.92 20.47
C GLY A 333 -2.77 4.65 19.82
N LEU A 334 -2.26 4.22 18.66
CA LEU A 334 -2.75 3.01 18.00
C LEU A 334 -2.28 1.76 18.74
N SER A 335 -3.18 0.78 18.85
CA SER A 335 -2.83 -0.56 19.34
C SER A 335 -1.93 -1.30 18.34
N ALA A 336 -1.23 -2.33 18.81
CA ALA A 336 -0.35 -3.13 17.95
C ALA A 336 -1.09 -3.77 16.76
N ASP A 337 -2.36 -4.14 16.94
CA ASP A 337 -3.23 -4.66 15.88
C ASP A 337 -3.51 -3.58 14.81
N TYR A 338 -3.87 -2.36 15.22
CA TYR A 338 -4.10 -1.24 14.29
C TYR A 338 -2.83 -0.84 13.55
N ILE A 339 -1.66 -0.92 14.19
CA ILE A 339 -0.37 -0.67 13.52
C ILE A 339 -0.12 -1.73 12.44
N THR A 340 -0.50 -2.99 12.70
CA THR A 340 -0.35 -4.09 11.74
C THR A 340 -1.30 -3.92 10.55
N ASP A 341 -2.55 -3.54 10.83
CA ASP A 341 -3.55 -3.25 9.81
C ASP A 341 -3.12 -2.04 8.95
N LEU A 342 -2.61 -0.97 9.58
CA LEU A 342 -2.10 0.21 8.89
C LEU A 342 -0.94 -0.12 7.95
N ARG A 343 -0.01 -0.98 8.36
CA ARG A 343 1.07 -1.46 7.45
C ARG A 343 0.45 -2.09 6.21
N SER A 344 -0.44 -3.06 6.39
CA SER A 344 -1.13 -3.76 5.28
C SER A 344 -1.88 -2.81 4.34
N ILE A 345 -2.51 -1.76 4.89
CA ILE A 345 -3.18 -0.72 4.11
C ILE A 345 -2.18 0.07 3.25
N ILE A 346 -1.07 0.50 3.86
CA ILE A 346 0.01 1.26 3.21
C ILE A 346 0.76 0.39 2.18
N ASP A 347 0.94 -0.91 2.44
CA ASP A 347 1.55 -1.87 1.51
C ASP A 347 0.85 -1.89 0.15
N ALA A 348 -0.49 -1.87 0.17
CA ALA A 348 -1.33 -1.98 -1.01
C ALA A 348 -1.59 -0.63 -1.70
N CYS A 349 -1.37 0.51 -1.03
CA CYS A 349 -1.85 1.81 -1.50
C CYS A 349 -1.20 2.28 -2.81
N ILE A 350 0.09 1.97 -3.03
CA ILE A 350 0.84 2.50 -4.18
C ILE A 350 0.22 2.04 -5.50
N ARG A 351 -0.03 0.73 -5.63
CA ARG A 351 -0.62 0.13 -6.84
C ARG A 351 -2.04 0.67 -7.11
N ILE A 352 -2.83 0.84 -6.05
CA ILE A 352 -4.19 1.37 -6.13
C ILE A 352 -4.18 2.84 -6.59
N LEU A 353 -3.32 3.67 -5.98
CA LEU A 353 -3.20 5.09 -6.33
C LEU A 353 -2.60 5.33 -7.71
N GLN A 354 -1.66 4.50 -8.15
CA GLN A 354 -1.12 4.58 -9.50
C GLN A 354 -2.18 4.24 -10.55
N ALA A 355 -3.05 3.26 -10.30
CA ALA A 355 -4.20 2.98 -11.15
C ALA A 355 -5.20 4.14 -11.15
N MET A 356 -5.52 4.69 -9.96
CA MET A 356 -6.39 5.86 -9.83
C MET A 356 -5.86 7.06 -10.61
N LEU A 357 -4.54 7.30 -10.55
CA LEU A 357 -3.87 8.35 -11.32
C LEU A 357 -3.98 8.11 -12.83
N ASP A 358 -3.68 6.91 -13.29
CA ASP A 358 -3.70 6.57 -14.72
C ASP A 358 -5.12 6.67 -15.30
N ILE A 359 -6.16 6.34 -14.52
CA ILE A 359 -7.56 6.56 -14.88
C ILE A 359 -7.86 8.06 -15.02
N CYS A 360 -7.49 8.88 -14.02
CA CYS A 360 -7.67 10.34 -14.09
C CYS A 360 -6.95 10.96 -15.31
N ILE A 361 -5.72 10.51 -15.59
CA ILE A 361 -4.93 10.96 -16.75
C ILE A 361 -5.58 10.53 -18.06
N THR A 362 -6.06 9.29 -18.16
CA THR A 362 -6.73 8.76 -19.35
C THR A 362 -8.00 9.54 -19.69
N ASN A 363 -8.75 9.95 -18.67
CA ASN A 363 -9.94 10.80 -18.82
C ASN A 363 -9.61 12.30 -18.96
N GLY A 364 -8.34 12.69 -18.81
CA GLY A 364 -7.85 14.05 -18.99
C GLY A 364 -8.16 15.01 -17.83
N TRP A 365 -8.44 14.51 -16.62
CA TRP A 365 -8.84 15.31 -15.46
C TRP A 365 -7.63 15.86 -14.69
N LEU A 366 -7.29 17.13 -14.89
CA LEU A 366 -6.06 17.73 -14.36
C LEU A 366 -6.04 17.79 -12.82
N ASP A 367 -7.05 18.41 -12.21
CA ASP A 367 -7.10 18.64 -10.76
C ASP A 367 -7.15 17.33 -9.98
N SER A 368 -7.93 16.35 -10.47
CA SER A 368 -8.03 15.02 -9.87
C SER A 368 -6.70 14.28 -9.98
N SER A 369 -5.98 14.38 -11.10
CA SER A 369 -4.63 13.81 -11.24
C SER A 369 -3.63 14.44 -10.27
N ILE A 370 -3.61 15.78 -10.15
CA ILE A 370 -2.71 16.47 -9.21
C ILE A 370 -3.03 16.06 -7.78
N SER A 371 -4.32 16.07 -7.40
CA SER A 371 -4.77 15.69 -6.06
C SER A 371 -4.45 14.23 -5.74
N THR A 372 -4.51 13.32 -6.71
CA THR A 372 -4.06 11.93 -6.53
C THR A 372 -2.57 11.84 -6.24
N VAL A 373 -1.73 12.63 -6.93
CA VAL A 373 -0.28 12.64 -6.66
C VAL A 373 0.02 13.20 -5.27
N ILE A 374 -0.67 14.26 -4.85
CA ILE A 374 -0.55 14.82 -3.50
C ILE A 374 -0.99 13.79 -2.45
N LEU A 375 -2.06 13.05 -2.70
CA LEU A 375 -2.50 11.96 -1.81
C LEU A 375 -1.42 10.86 -1.67
N LEU A 376 -0.78 10.49 -2.78
CA LEU A 376 0.34 9.54 -2.76
C LEU A 376 1.52 10.07 -1.93
N GLN A 377 1.93 11.33 -2.14
CA GLN A 377 2.99 11.98 -1.36
C GLN A 377 2.71 11.97 0.15
N GLN A 378 1.47 12.27 0.55
CA GLN A 378 1.05 12.26 1.97
C GLN A 378 1.17 10.88 2.61
N ILE A 379 0.83 9.80 1.88
CA ILE A 379 0.95 8.44 2.39
C ILE A 379 2.42 8.03 2.51
N ILE A 380 3.26 8.38 1.54
CA ILE A 380 4.70 8.09 1.61
C ILE A 380 5.36 8.86 2.76
N GLN A 381 5.06 10.15 2.92
CA GLN A 381 5.66 10.99 3.96
C GLN A 381 4.98 10.89 5.32
N GLY A 382 3.79 10.28 5.41
CA GLY A 382 2.99 10.20 6.64
C GLY A 382 2.71 11.58 7.24
N ARG A 383 2.24 12.52 6.40
CA ARG A 383 1.94 13.92 6.74
C ARG A 383 0.74 14.40 5.94
N TRP A 384 0.07 15.43 6.44
CA TRP A 384 -0.95 16.12 5.65
C TRP A 384 -0.32 17.09 4.65
N TYR A 385 -1.01 17.32 3.52
CA TYR A 385 -0.55 18.26 2.50
C TYR A 385 -0.63 19.73 2.95
N TRP A 386 -1.41 20.03 4.00
CA TRP A 386 -1.53 21.36 4.59
C TRP A 386 -0.56 21.59 5.76
N ASP A 387 0.19 20.56 6.18
CA ASP A 387 1.25 20.73 7.16
C ASP A 387 2.38 21.58 6.55
N HIS A 388 3.18 22.22 7.39
CA HIS A 388 4.29 23.01 6.89
C HIS A 388 5.29 22.10 6.13
N PRO A 389 5.77 22.46 4.91
CA PRO A 389 6.60 21.59 4.07
C PRO A 389 7.84 21.01 4.77
N LEU A 390 8.47 21.79 5.66
CA LEU A 390 9.63 21.34 6.44
C LEU A 390 9.30 20.19 7.42
N MET A 391 8.05 20.00 7.83
CA MET A 391 7.65 18.90 8.74
C MET A 391 7.77 17.50 8.11
N ALA A 392 8.06 17.42 6.81
CA ALA A 392 8.43 16.19 6.15
C ALA A 392 9.85 15.72 6.54
N LEU A 393 10.70 16.64 7.04
CA LEU A 393 12.00 16.32 7.62
C LEU A 393 11.83 15.70 9.03
N PRO A 394 12.78 14.86 9.48
CA PRO A 394 12.69 14.22 10.79
C PRO A 394 12.70 15.24 11.93
N ALA A 395 12.14 14.87 13.08
CA ALA A 395 12.07 15.66 14.32
C ALA A 395 11.32 17.01 14.27
N LEU A 396 10.96 17.54 13.10
CA LEU A 396 10.23 18.81 13.01
C LEU A 396 8.72 18.64 13.33
N ILE A 397 8.26 19.52 14.23
CA ILE A 397 6.88 19.71 14.68
C ILE A 397 6.51 21.21 14.52
N ASP A 398 5.22 21.55 14.53
CA ASP A 398 4.71 22.91 14.23
C ASP A 398 5.54 24.03 14.87
N HIS A 399 5.71 24.00 16.19
CA HIS A 399 6.44 25.05 16.94
C HIS A 399 7.92 25.17 16.58
N SER A 400 8.56 24.10 16.10
CA SER A 400 9.97 24.13 15.70
C SER A 400 10.17 24.80 14.35
N VAL A 401 9.15 24.81 13.50
CA VAL A 401 9.29 25.31 12.13
C VAL A 401 9.25 26.84 12.07
N ASP A 402 8.45 27.46 12.94
CA ASP A 402 8.35 28.92 13.06
C ASP A 402 9.71 29.58 13.31
N GLY A 403 10.59 28.91 14.06
CA GLY A 403 11.93 29.41 14.37
C GLY A 403 12.92 29.34 13.22
N ILE A 404 12.74 28.43 12.26
CA ILE A 404 13.55 28.34 11.03
C ILE A 404 13.03 29.35 10.00
N GLY A 405 11.73 29.34 9.76
CA GLY A 405 11.06 30.30 8.89
C GLY A 405 9.67 29.81 8.48
N PRO A 406 8.61 30.60 8.71
CA PRO A 406 7.21 30.15 8.62
C PRO A 406 6.70 29.89 7.19
N TYR A 407 7.49 30.24 6.17
CA TYR A 407 7.13 30.08 4.76
C TYR A 407 8.25 29.42 3.94
N LEU A 408 9.27 28.85 4.60
CA LEU A 408 10.39 28.23 3.91
C LEU A 408 10.03 26.85 3.39
N THR A 409 10.35 26.58 2.13
CA THR A 409 10.26 25.23 1.55
C THR A 409 11.60 24.51 1.64
N ILE A 410 11.58 23.18 1.48
CA ILE A 410 12.81 22.37 1.47
C ILE A 410 13.79 22.85 0.39
N PRO A 411 13.37 23.14 -0.86
CA PRO A 411 14.27 23.70 -1.87
C PRO A 411 14.88 25.05 -1.49
N GLN A 412 14.11 25.95 -0.86
CA GLN A 412 14.61 27.24 -0.42
C GLN A 412 15.65 27.08 0.70
N LEU A 413 15.41 26.17 1.64
CA LEU A 413 16.34 25.88 2.72
C LEU A 413 17.63 25.22 2.21
N GLN A 414 17.52 24.32 1.22
CA GLN A 414 18.70 23.76 0.54
C GLN A 414 19.51 24.84 -0.17
N ALA A 415 18.86 25.80 -0.85
CA ALA A 415 19.54 26.93 -1.49
C ALA A 415 20.23 27.87 -0.48
N GLN A 416 19.59 28.14 0.67
CA GLN A 416 20.17 28.96 1.74
C GLN A 416 21.50 28.38 2.27
N TYR A 417 21.59 27.05 2.34
CA TYR A 417 22.78 26.34 2.80
C TYR A 417 23.69 25.81 1.69
N ASP A 418 23.44 26.21 0.44
CA ASP A 418 24.24 25.82 -0.73
C ASP A 418 24.31 24.30 -0.95
N ILE A 419 23.23 23.59 -0.63
CA ILE A 419 23.06 22.12 -0.76
C ILE A 419 22.52 21.75 -2.14
N ASP A 420 21.79 22.65 -2.79
CA ASP A 420 21.13 22.48 -4.09
C ASP A 420 22.12 22.45 -5.29
N LYS A 421 23.39 22.07 -5.06
CA LYS A 421 24.42 21.95 -6.10
C LYS A 421 24.68 20.49 -6.45
N LYS A 422 24.96 20.25 -7.73
CA LYS A 422 25.29 18.90 -8.24
C LYS A 422 26.53 18.35 -7.52
N ASP A 423 26.45 17.10 -7.07
CA ASP A 423 27.55 16.36 -6.41
C ASP A 423 28.07 17.03 -5.12
N ARG A 424 27.34 18.01 -4.58
CA ARG A 424 27.68 18.70 -3.34
C ARG A 424 27.50 17.77 -2.16
N LYS A 425 28.59 17.58 -1.40
CA LYS A 425 28.57 16.98 -0.07
C LYS A 425 29.04 18.03 0.91
N LEU A 426 28.27 18.26 1.97
CA LEU A 426 28.71 19.11 3.07
C LEU A 426 29.87 18.43 3.79
N ASN A 427 30.87 19.21 4.17
CA ASN A 427 31.94 18.73 5.03
C ASN A 427 31.50 18.75 6.51
N HIS A 428 32.26 18.11 7.40
CA HIS A 428 31.90 18.00 8.82
C HIS A 428 31.74 19.37 9.52
N GLN A 429 32.54 20.37 9.13
CA GLN A 429 32.47 21.71 9.72
C GLN A 429 31.18 22.43 9.29
N GLU A 430 30.79 22.30 8.03
CA GLU A 430 29.56 22.86 7.47
C GLU A 430 28.33 22.23 8.11
N ILE A 431 28.30 20.89 8.23
CA ILE A 431 27.24 20.18 8.94
C ILE A 431 27.13 20.68 10.37
N THR A 432 28.26 20.76 11.10
CA THR A 432 28.26 21.24 12.49
C THR A 432 27.76 22.69 12.60
N LYS A 433 28.11 23.56 11.64
CA LYS A 433 27.64 24.94 11.61
C LYS A 433 26.14 25.01 11.42
N ILE A 434 25.60 24.29 10.43
CA ILE A 434 24.16 24.28 10.12
C ILE A 434 23.37 23.63 11.27
N THR A 435 23.88 22.54 11.86
CA THR A 435 23.28 21.92 13.06
C THR A 435 23.16 22.93 14.18
N LYS A 436 24.22 23.69 14.49
CA LYS A 436 24.19 24.73 15.53
C LYS A 436 23.20 25.86 15.22
N GLU A 437 23.08 26.26 13.97
CA GLU A 437 22.12 27.28 13.53
C GLU A 437 20.68 26.78 13.75
N ILE A 438 20.35 25.57 13.29
CA ILE A 438 19.04 24.94 13.49
C ILE A 438 18.75 24.78 14.99
N THR A 439 19.70 24.29 15.79
CA THR A 439 19.56 24.18 17.25
C THR A 439 19.35 25.55 17.91
N SER A 440 19.95 26.63 17.40
CA SER A 440 19.75 27.98 17.96
C SER A 440 18.37 28.57 17.65
N CYS A 441 17.76 28.11 16.56
CA CYS A 441 16.45 28.56 16.08
C CYS A 441 15.30 27.68 16.57
N THR A 442 15.58 26.52 17.16
CA THR A 442 14.56 25.52 17.53
C THR A 442 14.78 25.00 18.95
N ILE A 443 13.82 24.21 19.45
CA ILE A 443 13.92 23.52 20.76
C ILE A 443 14.60 22.14 20.65
N LEU A 444 15.13 21.79 19.48
CA LEU A 444 15.66 20.46 19.17
C LEU A 444 17.07 20.28 19.72
N ASP A 445 17.42 19.04 20.07
CA ASP A 445 18.79 18.71 20.46
C ASP A 445 19.75 18.65 19.25
N GLU A 446 21.06 18.60 19.49
CA GLU A 446 22.05 18.54 18.41
C GLU A 446 21.92 17.28 17.54
N LYS A 447 21.40 16.17 18.10
CA LYS A 447 21.24 14.90 17.37
C LYS A 447 20.06 14.97 16.41
N GLU A 448 18.93 15.52 16.85
CA GLU A 448 17.74 15.79 16.04
C GLU A 448 18.05 16.81 14.94
N ALA A 449 18.72 17.91 15.29
CA ALA A 449 19.15 18.91 14.31
C ALA A 449 20.10 18.30 13.26
N LYS A 450 21.01 17.41 13.65
CA LYS A 450 21.86 16.68 12.71
C LYS A 450 21.06 15.78 11.77
N GLN A 451 20.04 15.08 12.26
CA GLN A 451 19.15 14.26 11.42
C GLN A 451 18.42 15.11 10.37
N ILE A 452 18.04 16.34 10.71
CA ILE A 452 17.44 17.30 9.76
C ILE A 452 18.44 17.64 8.65
N VAL A 453 19.68 17.99 8.99
CA VAL A 453 20.72 18.30 8.00
C VAL A 453 21.01 17.10 7.09
N GLU A 454 21.08 15.90 7.66
CA GLU A 454 21.25 14.66 6.89
C GLU A 454 20.08 14.43 5.94
N ALA A 455 18.83 14.58 6.40
CA ALA A 455 17.63 14.44 5.56
C ALA A 455 17.58 15.51 4.46
N LEU A 456 17.95 16.76 4.76
CA LEU A 456 18.07 17.84 3.77
C LEU A 456 19.07 17.48 2.68
N CYS A 457 20.22 16.90 3.01
CA CYS A 457 21.19 16.44 1.99
C CYS A 457 20.64 15.32 1.11
N HIS A 458 19.68 14.55 1.62
CA HIS A 458 19.09 13.42 0.90
C HIS A 458 17.84 13.76 0.09
N TRP A 459 17.33 14.99 0.20
CA TRP A 459 16.11 15.40 -0.48
C TRP A 459 16.38 15.78 -1.95
N PRO A 460 15.85 15.03 -2.94
CA PRO A 460 16.16 15.29 -4.34
C PRO A 460 15.33 16.41 -4.93
N ILE A 461 15.94 17.24 -5.77
CA ILE A 461 15.26 18.24 -6.59
C ILE A 461 15.47 17.93 -8.06
N LEU A 462 14.38 17.89 -8.82
CA LEU A 462 14.43 17.84 -10.28
C LEU A 462 14.50 19.26 -10.82
N THR A 463 15.53 19.57 -11.62
CA THR A 463 15.71 20.90 -12.24
C THR A 463 15.65 20.82 -13.75
N ILE A 464 15.14 21.88 -14.38
CA ILE A 464 15.10 22.03 -15.83
C ILE A 464 16.31 22.85 -16.27
N LYS A 465 17.18 22.29 -17.11
CA LYS A 465 18.34 22.99 -17.69
C LYS A 465 18.00 23.75 -18.96
N SER A 466 17.13 23.18 -19.78
CA SER A 466 16.62 23.84 -20.97
C SER A 466 15.28 23.25 -21.38
N SER A 467 14.49 24.07 -22.06
CA SER A 467 13.17 23.70 -22.57
C SER A 467 13.03 24.17 -24.01
N THR A 468 12.53 23.29 -24.89
CA THR A 468 12.27 23.62 -26.28
C THR A 468 10.92 23.10 -26.73
N MET A 469 10.21 23.87 -27.54
CA MET A 469 9.00 23.45 -28.24
C MET A 469 9.36 23.04 -29.65
N GLN A 470 8.92 21.86 -30.08
CA GLN A 470 9.16 21.36 -31.43
C GLN A 470 7.85 21.12 -32.18
N ASN A 471 7.80 21.58 -33.44
CA ASN A 471 6.79 21.21 -34.42
C ASN A 471 7.48 20.79 -35.72
N GLY A 472 7.52 19.48 -36.00
CA GLY A 472 8.29 18.92 -37.10
C GLY A 472 9.78 19.24 -36.97
N LEU A 473 10.35 19.95 -37.96
CA LEU A 473 11.76 20.37 -38.00
C LEU A 473 12.01 21.71 -37.28
N LYS A 474 10.98 22.48 -36.94
CA LYS A 474 11.13 23.77 -36.24
C LYS A 474 11.26 23.52 -34.74
N GLU A 475 12.34 24.02 -34.14
CA GLU A 475 12.55 24.03 -32.68
C GLU A 475 12.65 25.48 -32.19
N CYS A 476 11.86 25.80 -31.16
CA CYS A 476 11.84 27.11 -30.52
C CYS A 476 12.20 26.96 -29.04
N PRO A 477 13.24 27.66 -28.54
CA PRO A 477 13.55 27.64 -27.12
C PRO A 477 12.43 28.31 -26.31
N ILE A 478 12.10 27.73 -25.17
CA ILE A 478 11.14 28.27 -24.21
C ILE A 478 11.93 28.63 -22.96
N ASN A 479 11.66 29.80 -22.39
CA ASN A 479 12.13 30.14 -21.05
C ASN A 479 10.96 29.95 -20.08
N LEU A 480 11.02 28.90 -19.27
CA LEU A 480 9.97 28.56 -18.30
C LEU A 480 10.02 29.45 -17.04
N ASP A 481 11.19 30.03 -16.72
CA ASP A 481 11.37 30.85 -15.52
C ASP A 481 10.91 32.31 -15.73
N ASN A 482 10.70 32.73 -16.99
CA ASN A 482 10.32 34.09 -17.32
C ASN A 482 8.83 34.20 -17.71
N LEU A 483 8.00 34.58 -16.74
CA LEU A 483 6.55 34.85 -16.94
C LEU A 483 6.25 35.99 -17.93
N ASN A 484 7.23 36.86 -18.20
CA ASN A 484 7.12 37.97 -19.15
C ASN A 484 7.62 37.61 -20.57
N ALA A 485 7.96 36.35 -20.82
CA ALA A 485 8.33 35.89 -22.15
C ALA A 485 7.19 36.11 -23.16
N GLN A 486 7.56 36.37 -24.42
CA GLN A 486 6.58 36.54 -25.49
C GLN A 486 5.77 35.25 -25.71
N PRO A 487 4.46 35.36 -26.04
CA PRO A 487 3.63 34.19 -26.28
C PRO A 487 4.16 33.35 -27.45
N ILE A 488 4.26 32.05 -27.23
CA ILE A 488 4.66 31.09 -28.26
C ILE A 488 3.53 31.00 -29.29
N GLN A 489 3.87 31.18 -30.57
CA GLN A 489 2.89 31.04 -31.65
C GLN A 489 2.66 29.56 -31.97
N LEU A 490 1.41 29.13 -31.85
CA LEU A 490 0.98 27.79 -32.18
C LEU A 490 0.01 27.83 -33.37
N GLU A 491 0.10 26.80 -34.20
CA GLU A 491 -0.86 26.55 -35.27
C GLU A 491 -1.99 25.68 -34.71
N PRO A 492 -3.25 25.89 -35.13
CA PRO A 492 -4.40 25.19 -34.57
C PRO A 492 -4.36 23.69 -34.93
N PHE A 493 -4.75 22.86 -33.96
CA PHE A 493 -4.90 21.41 -34.12
C PHE A 493 -3.64 20.68 -34.66
N LYS A 494 -2.45 21.17 -34.28
CA LYS A 494 -1.17 20.54 -34.63
C LYS A 494 -0.53 19.85 -33.43
N ARG A 495 0.24 18.81 -33.72
CA ARG A 495 1.01 18.07 -32.71
C ARG A 495 2.31 18.81 -32.42
N TYR A 496 2.51 19.13 -31.15
CA TYR A 496 3.71 19.73 -30.63
C TYR A 496 4.41 18.76 -29.69
N LYS A 497 5.74 18.90 -29.57
CA LYS A 497 6.57 18.15 -28.65
C LYS A 497 7.34 19.11 -27.77
N LEU A 498 7.02 19.11 -26.48
CA LEU A 498 7.80 19.80 -25.47
C LEU A 498 8.98 18.91 -25.08
N ARG A 499 10.21 19.40 -25.28
CA ARG A 499 11.43 18.75 -24.80
C ARG A 499 11.93 19.49 -23.57
N LEU A 500 12.20 18.75 -22.50
CA LEU A 500 12.77 19.26 -21.25
C LEU A 500 14.08 18.53 -20.98
N LYS A 501 15.19 19.26 -20.95
CA LYS A 501 16.46 18.70 -20.49
C LYS A 501 16.49 18.82 -18.98
N ILE A 502 16.26 17.72 -18.30
CA ILE A 502 16.14 17.67 -16.84
C ILE A 502 17.41 17.12 -16.20
N GLN A 503 17.65 17.51 -14.95
CA GLN A 503 18.73 17.02 -14.12
C GLN A 503 18.27 16.90 -12.66
N MET A 504 18.60 15.79 -12.02
CA MET A 504 18.40 15.64 -10.58
C MET A 504 19.59 16.17 -9.78
N LEU A 505 19.26 16.86 -8.70
CA LEU A 505 20.17 17.36 -7.68
C LEU A 505 19.91 16.57 -6.40
N GLY A 506 20.98 16.12 -5.72
CA GLY A 506 20.88 15.23 -4.57
C GLY A 506 20.79 13.73 -4.93
N PRO A 507 20.79 12.85 -3.92
CA PRO A 507 20.74 11.41 -4.12
C PRO A 507 19.36 10.96 -4.61
N ASN A 508 19.35 9.92 -5.45
CA ASN A 508 18.19 9.56 -6.25
C ASN A 508 17.84 8.05 -6.22
N LYS A 509 18.54 7.26 -5.38
CA LYS A 509 18.41 5.80 -5.37
C LYS A 509 17.29 5.31 -4.45
N VAL A 510 17.25 5.83 -3.22
CA VAL A 510 16.28 5.44 -2.19
C VAL A 510 15.58 6.68 -1.67
N THR A 511 14.26 6.61 -1.56
CA THR A 511 13.44 7.70 -1.02
C THR A 511 13.67 7.81 0.48
N PHE A 512 13.93 9.01 0.98
CA PHE A 512 13.86 9.27 2.41
C PHE A 512 12.39 9.34 2.84
N ALA A 513 11.87 8.23 3.39
CA ALA A 513 10.49 8.10 3.85
C ALA A 513 10.46 7.27 5.14
N PRO A 514 10.87 7.83 6.30
CA PRO A 514 11.03 7.07 7.55
C PRO A 514 9.72 6.47 8.09
N ARG A 515 8.57 6.92 7.57
CA ARG A 515 7.22 6.50 7.98
C ARG A 515 6.57 5.52 7.00
N PHE A 516 7.26 5.22 5.90
CA PHE A 516 6.86 4.23 4.93
C PHE A 516 7.75 3.01 5.11
N HIS A 517 7.14 1.84 5.32
CA HIS A 517 7.85 0.65 5.77
C HIS A 517 8.62 -0.08 4.66
N LYS A 518 8.30 0.19 3.39
CA LYS A 518 8.92 -0.41 2.22
C LYS A 518 9.94 0.53 1.60
N GLU A 519 11.04 0.00 1.12
CA GLU A 519 11.95 0.79 0.29
C GLU A 519 11.24 1.18 -1.01
N LYS A 520 11.30 2.47 -1.34
CA LYS A 520 10.72 3.04 -2.54
C LYS A 520 11.75 3.91 -3.25
N THR A 521 11.81 3.79 -4.57
CA THR A 521 12.51 4.75 -5.42
C THR A 521 11.53 5.82 -5.87
N ALA A 522 11.90 7.10 -5.68
CA ALA A 522 11.08 8.24 -6.05
C ALA A 522 11.02 8.36 -7.58
N SER A 523 9.86 8.74 -8.10
CA SER A 523 9.64 9.05 -9.51
C SER A 523 8.95 10.41 -9.62
N TRP A 524 9.04 11.00 -10.81
CA TRP A 524 8.42 12.28 -11.13
C TRP A 524 7.38 12.11 -12.22
N ILE A 525 6.25 12.77 -12.05
CA ILE A 525 5.17 12.84 -13.01
C ILE A 525 5.16 14.26 -13.56
N ILE A 526 5.37 14.39 -14.86
CA ILE A 526 5.36 15.67 -15.54
C ILE A 526 4.08 15.76 -16.37
N LEU A 527 3.22 16.73 -16.04
CA LEU A 527 1.95 16.98 -16.70
C LEU A 527 2.04 18.28 -17.49
N ILE A 528 1.47 18.32 -18.69
CA ILE A 528 1.12 19.57 -19.37
C ILE A 528 -0.40 19.66 -19.44
N GLY A 529 -0.97 20.72 -18.89
CA GLY A 529 -2.42 20.90 -18.82
C GLY A 529 -2.82 22.36 -18.87
N ASN A 530 -4.11 22.61 -18.91
CA ASN A 530 -4.69 23.94 -18.82
C ASN A 530 -5.58 24.00 -17.57
N LYS A 531 -5.18 24.84 -16.62
CA LYS A 531 -5.88 25.06 -15.34
C LYS A 531 -7.30 25.61 -15.51
N GLU A 532 -7.51 26.53 -16.44
CA GLU A 532 -8.82 27.15 -16.67
C GLU A 532 -9.83 26.13 -17.19
N THR A 533 -9.38 25.18 -18.01
CA THR A 533 -10.25 24.14 -18.58
C THR A 533 -10.27 22.82 -17.81
N ASN A 534 -9.42 22.68 -16.79
CA ASN A 534 -9.18 21.44 -16.05
C ASN A 534 -8.84 20.23 -16.94
N LYS A 535 -8.03 20.45 -18.01
CA LYS A 535 -7.69 19.40 -18.99
C LYS A 535 -6.20 19.12 -19.05
N ILE A 536 -5.86 17.84 -19.08
CA ILE A 536 -4.52 17.35 -19.38
C ILE A 536 -4.36 17.27 -20.91
N HIS A 537 -3.27 17.84 -21.42
CA HIS A 537 -2.91 17.81 -22.84
C HIS A 537 -1.83 16.77 -23.14
N GLY A 538 -1.02 16.41 -22.15
CA GLY A 538 0.00 15.38 -22.25
C GLY A 538 0.65 15.09 -20.90
N PHE A 539 1.32 13.96 -20.79
CA PHE A 539 2.07 13.60 -19.59
C PHE A 539 3.27 12.72 -19.91
N THR A 540 4.21 12.63 -18.97
CA THR A 540 5.26 11.62 -18.98
C THR A 540 5.67 11.29 -17.54
N LYS A 541 6.14 10.06 -17.32
CA LYS A 541 6.71 9.63 -16.03
C LYS A 541 8.23 9.53 -16.18
N CYS A 542 8.96 9.98 -15.16
CA CYS A 542 10.40 9.96 -15.11
C CYS A 542 10.87 9.25 -13.84
N SER A 543 11.53 8.10 -14.02
CA SER A 543 12.33 7.47 -12.97
C SER A 543 13.55 8.34 -12.63
N PRO A 544 14.21 8.11 -11.48
CA PRO A 544 15.37 8.90 -11.13
C PRO A 544 16.50 8.75 -12.16
N ILE A 545 17.22 9.84 -12.39
CA ILE A 545 18.24 9.96 -13.43
C ILE A 545 19.60 10.30 -12.84
N GLU A 546 20.64 9.63 -13.35
CA GLU A 546 22.02 10.07 -13.16
C GLU A 546 22.42 11.01 -14.30
N GLY A 547 22.92 12.20 -13.98
CA GLY A 547 23.27 13.22 -14.98
C GLY A 547 22.05 13.96 -15.55
N SER A 548 22.06 14.24 -16.85
CA SER A 548 20.99 14.96 -17.54
C SER A 548 20.26 14.07 -18.55
N ARG A 549 18.93 14.15 -18.61
CA ARG A 549 18.10 13.40 -19.54
C ARG A 549 17.14 14.32 -20.30
N ASP A 550 16.93 14.03 -21.58
CA ASP A 550 15.89 14.70 -22.37
C ASP A 550 14.55 13.97 -22.19
N LEU A 551 13.58 14.64 -21.56
CA LEU A 551 12.19 14.23 -21.53
C LEU A 551 11.41 14.84 -22.68
N ARG A 552 10.40 14.11 -23.16
CA ARG A 552 9.57 14.51 -24.30
C ARG A 552 8.11 14.32 -23.94
N ILE A 553 7.32 15.37 -24.12
CA ILE A 553 5.89 15.35 -23.89
C ILE A 553 5.22 15.76 -25.20
N ASN A 554 4.42 14.86 -25.76
CA ASN A 554 3.65 15.16 -26.96
C ASN A 554 2.27 15.67 -26.54
N PHE A 555 1.80 16.73 -27.19
CA PHE A 555 0.45 17.23 -27.00
C PHE A 555 -0.08 17.84 -28.31
N THR A 556 -1.39 18.04 -28.37
CA THR A 556 -2.06 18.69 -29.52
C THR A 556 -2.49 20.08 -29.11
N SER A 557 -2.19 21.09 -29.94
CA SER A 557 -2.62 22.47 -29.70
C SER A 557 -4.15 22.61 -29.79
N PRO A 558 -4.75 23.60 -29.11
CA PRO A 558 -6.17 23.91 -29.25
C PRO A 558 -6.57 24.15 -30.71
N SER A 559 -7.81 23.81 -31.06
CA SER A 559 -8.35 24.02 -32.41
C SER A 559 -8.81 25.45 -32.66
N MET A 560 -9.25 26.16 -31.62
CA MET A 560 -9.74 27.53 -31.73
C MET A 560 -8.59 28.53 -31.62
N PRO A 561 -8.57 29.59 -32.46
CA PRO A 561 -7.64 30.70 -32.30
C PRO A 561 -7.89 31.43 -30.98
N GLY A 562 -6.83 31.84 -30.32
CA GLY A 562 -6.95 32.49 -29.01
C GLY A 562 -5.64 32.53 -28.24
N ASN A 563 -5.68 33.19 -27.09
CA ASN A 563 -4.60 33.17 -26.11
C ASN A 563 -4.89 32.06 -25.11
N TYR A 564 -3.92 31.19 -24.89
CA TYR A 564 -4.02 30.06 -23.98
C TYR A 564 -2.83 30.07 -23.03
N THR A 565 -3.06 29.67 -21.78
CA THR A 565 -1.98 29.42 -20.81
C THR A 565 -1.90 27.92 -20.57
N LEU A 566 -0.82 27.30 -21.05
CA LEU A 566 -0.49 25.92 -20.71
C LEU A 566 0.40 25.93 -19.48
N THR A 567 0.17 25.00 -18.56
CA THR A 567 0.98 24.86 -17.35
C THR A 567 1.68 23.51 -17.36
N VAL A 568 2.98 23.54 -17.11
CA VAL A 568 3.80 22.35 -16.87
C VAL A 568 3.90 22.15 -15.37
N PHE A 569 3.45 20.99 -14.90
CA PHE A 569 3.58 20.56 -13.51
C PHE A 569 4.65 19.48 -13.43
N ILE A 570 5.54 19.59 -12.46
CA ILE A 570 6.53 18.56 -12.11
C ILE A 570 6.21 18.13 -10.69
N LEU A 571 5.69 16.92 -10.55
CA LEU A 571 5.21 16.40 -9.27
C LEU A 571 6.04 15.19 -8.86
N SER A 572 6.46 15.12 -7.59
CA SER A 572 7.06 13.90 -7.07
C SER A 572 5.98 12.90 -6.66
N ASP A 573 6.22 11.60 -6.84
CA ASP A 573 5.33 10.56 -6.29
C ASP A 573 5.65 10.19 -4.84
N SER A 574 6.68 10.81 -4.25
CA SER A 574 7.24 10.44 -2.95
C SER A 574 7.35 11.61 -1.97
N TYR A 575 7.65 12.82 -2.45
CA TYR A 575 8.05 13.93 -1.58
C TYR A 575 7.04 15.07 -1.63
N LEU A 576 6.69 15.59 -0.46
CA LEU A 576 5.89 16.80 -0.30
C LEU A 576 6.77 18.06 -0.45
N GLY A 577 6.19 19.15 -0.96
CA GLY A 577 6.80 20.48 -0.93
C GLY A 577 7.93 20.74 -1.94
N ILE A 578 8.11 19.84 -2.92
CA ILE A 578 9.10 20.00 -4.02
C ILE A 578 8.46 20.09 -5.40
N ASP A 579 7.14 20.13 -5.44
CA ASP A 579 6.37 20.23 -6.68
C ASP A 579 6.58 21.60 -7.32
N GLN A 580 6.71 21.61 -8.65
CA GLN A 580 7.01 22.81 -9.42
C GLN A 580 5.96 23.06 -10.48
N GLU A 581 5.73 24.34 -10.75
CA GLU A 581 4.76 24.79 -11.72
C GLU A 581 5.36 25.87 -12.63
N TYR A 582 5.21 25.70 -13.93
CA TYR A 582 5.68 26.63 -14.94
C TYR A 582 4.58 26.98 -15.94
N ALA A 583 4.28 28.27 -16.09
CA ALA A 583 3.28 28.75 -17.03
C ALA A 583 3.91 29.08 -18.40
N ILE A 584 3.31 28.56 -19.46
CA ILE A 584 3.67 28.79 -20.86
C ILE A 584 2.52 29.54 -21.53
N ARG A 585 2.76 30.80 -21.90
CA ARG A 585 1.81 31.60 -22.67
C ARG A 585 1.88 31.21 -24.15
N CYS A 586 0.74 30.83 -24.71
CA CYS A 586 0.60 30.40 -26.09
C CYS A 586 -0.43 31.28 -26.80
N LYS A 587 -0.19 31.57 -28.08
CA LYS A 587 -1.16 32.23 -28.96
C LYS A 587 -1.40 31.34 -30.18
N VAL A 588 -2.62 30.87 -30.35
CA VAL A 588 -3.03 30.09 -31.52
C VAL A 588 -3.50 31.06 -32.59
N GLN A 589 -2.82 31.08 -33.74
CA GLN A 589 -3.16 31.92 -34.90
C GLN A 589 -3.57 31.04 -36.08
N ASN A 590 -4.53 31.52 -36.88
CA ASN A 590 -5.00 30.85 -38.10
C ASN A 590 -3.91 30.70 -39.16
#